data_AF-A0A8C0S412-F1
#
_entry.id   AF-A0A8C0S412-F1
#
_cell.length_a   1.000
_cell.length_b   1.000
_cell.length_c   1.000
_cell.angle_alpha   90.00
_cell.angle_beta   90.00
_cell.angle_gamma   90.00
#
_symmetry.space_group_name_H-M   'P 1'
#
loop_
_entity.id
_entity.type
_entity.pdbx_description
1 polymer ?
#
loop_
_entity_poly.entity_id
_entity_poly.type
_entity_poly.pdbx_seq_one_letter_code
_entity_poly.pdbx_strand_id
1 'polypeptide(L)'
;MSDGEGGPAAEKPDVRQAGHGDPGCHQDRSSWRPPSGWRSVWGTHRRELTYFGVKVAVIEPGYFSTNVTNPEKISRGFQETWDRLSPEVREAYGEEFLASACAPCKAMWWSLAVLVGLYYLLRWYRERQVVSHLQDKYVFITGCDSGFGNLLARQLDLRGLRVLAACLTEKGAQQLRSQTSDRLDTVILDVTKTESILAATQWVEEHVGDRGLWGLVNNAGISWPTAPNEWLTKDDFMKILDVNLLGLVEVTLSLLSLVRKARGRVVNVSSIMGRLSLCGGGYCISKYGVEAFSDSLRRELTYFGVKVAVIEPGYFSTNVTNPEKISRGFQETWDRLSPEVREAYGEEFLASARKPIEKLKSMCDTNLYLVTNCMEHALTACHPRTRYSPGWDAKLLYLPMSYLPTLLVDTMIYWNSPRPAKAV
;
A
#
# COMPACT_ATOMS: atom_id res chain seq x y z
N MET A 1 10.34 23.36 -65.07
CA MET A 1 10.90 24.46 -64.26
C MET A 1 9.73 25.32 -63.86
N SER A 2 9.25 25.13 -62.64
CA SER A 2 8.01 25.73 -62.13
C SER A 2 8.29 26.21 -60.71
N ASP A 3 7.95 27.48 -60.50
CA ASP A 3 8.13 28.28 -59.30
C ASP A 3 7.14 27.93 -58.18
N GLY A 4 7.54 28.28 -56.94
CA GLY A 4 6.70 28.95 -55.94
C GLY A 4 5.69 28.12 -55.12
N GLU A 5 5.89 28.00 -53.81
CA GLU A 5 5.25 28.83 -52.77
C GLU A 5 5.39 28.21 -51.37
N GLY A 6 5.49 29.06 -50.34
CA GLY A 6 5.85 28.72 -48.98
C GLY A 6 4.72 28.11 -48.13
N GLY A 7 5.12 27.28 -47.17
CA GLY A 7 4.28 26.79 -46.07
C GLY A 7 4.74 27.35 -44.72
N PRO A 8 3.83 27.53 -43.75
CA PRO A 8 4.13 28.24 -42.50
C PRO A 8 5.03 27.41 -41.58
N ALA A 9 5.90 28.11 -40.86
CA ALA A 9 6.76 27.54 -39.84
C ALA A 9 5.94 26.85 -38.74
N ALA A 10 6.20 25.56 -38.53
CA ALA A 10 5.64 24.81 -37.41
C ALA A 10 6.19 25.39 -36.09
N GLU A 11 5.30 26.00 -35.32
CA GLU A 11 5.56 26.45 -33.96
C GLU A 11 5.91 25.22 -33.10
N LYS A 12 7.13 25.19 -32.55
CA LYS A 12 7.56 24.15 -31.60
C LYS A 12 6.67 24.22 -30.35
N PRO A 13 6.20 23.09 -29.79
CA PRO A 13 5.43 23.14 -28.56
C PRO A 13 6.32 23.63 -27.42
N ASP A 14 5.89 24.72 -26.78
CA ASP A 14 6.53 25.34 -25.63
C ASP A 14 6.42 24.42 -24.40
N VAL A 15 7.54 23.82 -24.00
CA VAL A 15 7.67 22.95 -22.82
C VAL A 15 7.83 23.80 -21.55
N ARG A 16 6.91 24.75 -21.31
CA ARG A 16 6.89 25.61 -20.12
C ARG A 16 5.50 25.79 -19.50
N GLN A 17 4.67 24.74 -19.48
CA GLN A 17 3.41 24.71 -18.70
C GLN A 17 3.23 23.48 -17.81
N ALA A 18 4.31 22.86 -17.33
CA ALA A 18 4.23 21.89 -16.24
C ALA A 18 4.18 22.62 -14.88
N GLY A 19 3.09 23.32 -14.57
CA GLY A 19 3.02 24.10 -13.33
C GLY A 19 1.68 24.70 -12.90
N HIS A 20 0.59 24.55 -13.65
CA HIS A 20 -0.71 25.01 -13.18
C HIS A 20 -1.43 23.92 -12.37
N GLY A 21 -1.55 24.16 -11.06
CA GLY A 21 -2.41 23.39 -10.18
C GLY A 21 -3.86 23.38 -10.69
N ASP A 22 -4.54 22.26 -10.50
CA ASP A 22 -5.92 22.03 -10.90
C ASP A 22 -6.85 23.07 -10.23
N PRO A 23 -7.57 23.92 -10.98
CA PRO A 23 -8.44 24.97 -10.41
C PRO A 23 -9.58 24.46 -9.52
N GLY A 24 -9.83 23.14 -9.51
CA GLY A 24 -10.93 22.48 -8.80
C GLY A 24 -10.62 21.95 -7.39
N CYS A 25 -9.58 22.43 -6.72
CA CYS A 25 -9.20 21.93 -5.38
C CYS A 25 -9.78 22.79 -4.25
N HIS A 26 -10.47 22.16 -3.30
CA HIS A 26 -10.95 22.83 -2.09
C HIS A 26 -10.47 22.10 -0.82
N GLN A 27 -10.38 22.84 0.29
CA GLN A 27 -10.03 22.27 1.58
C GLN A 27 -11.27 21.61 2.18
N ASP A 28 -11.21 20.31 2.45
CA ASP A 28 -12.30 19.60 3.11
C ASP A 28 -12.45 20.10 4.56
N ARG A 29 -13.53 20.85 4.83
CA ARG A 29 -13.89 21.39 6.14
C ARG A 29 -14.88 20.50 6.91
N SER A 30 -15.45 19.47 6.29
CA SER A 30 -16.59 18.71 6.84
C SER A 30 -16.24 17.29 7.32
N SER A 31 -15.04 16.78 7.07
CA SER A 31 -14.65 15.39 7.41
C SER A 31 -14.04 15.16 8.80
N TRP A 32 -14.18 16.08 9.75
CA TRP A 32 -13.91 15.76 11.16
C TRP A 32 -15.06 16.19 12.08
N ARG A 33 -15.94 15.23 12.39
CA ARG A 33 -16.73 15.25 13.62
C ARG A 33 -16.25 14.07 14.48
N PRO A 34 -15.79 14.28 15.73
CA PRO A 34 -15.56 13.17 16.62
C PRO A 34 -16.91 12.47 16.85
N PRO A 35 -16.97 11.13 16.90
CA PRO A 35 -18.20 10.41 17.18
C PRO A 35 -18.80 10.88 18.50
N SER A 36 -20.11 11.16 18.51
CA SER A 36 -20.87 11.48 19.73
C SER A 36 -20.78 10.29 20.70
N GLY A 37 -20.01 10.44 21.78
CA GLY A 37 -19.76 9.39 22.78
C GLY A 37 -18.34 9.39 23.39
N TRP A 38 -17.42 10.19 22.88
CA TRP A 38 -15.98 10.19 23.24
C TRP A 38 -15.58 10.71 24.64
N ARG A 39 -16.51 10.94 25.58
CA ARG A 39 -16.19 11.56 26.89
C ARG A 39 -15.99 10.62 28.08
N SER A 40 -16.04 9.29 27.95
CA SER A 40 -15.98 8.46 29.18
C SER A 40 -15.28 7.09 29.12
N VAL A 41 -14.39 6.79 28.17
CA VAL A 41 -13.61 5.53 28.22
C VAL A 41 -12.14 5.76 27.89
N TRP A 42 -11.44 6.48 28.78
CA TRP A 42 -9.97 6.55 28.77
C TRP A 42 -9.42 5.68 29.90
N GLY A 43 -9.30 4.38 29.62
CA GLY A 43 -8.42 3.48 30.36
C GLY A 43 -7.02 3.57 29.75
N THR A 44 -6.08 4.13 30.48
CA THR A 44 -4.66 4.25 30.13
C THR A 44 -4.02 2.89 29.84
N HIS A 45 -3.64 2.62 28.59
CA HIS A 45 -2.66 1.57 28.24
C HIS A 45 -1.52 2.19 27.42
N ARG A 46 -0.61 2.85 28.13
CA ARG A 46 0.71 3.25 27.60
C ARG A 46 1.56 1.97 27.48
N ARG A 47 1.96 1.58 26.27
CA ARG A 47 2.97 0.53 26.08
C ARG A 47 4.31 1.18 25.76
N GLU A 48 5.26 1.04 26.69
CA GLU A 48 6.66 1.44 26.51
C GLU A 48 7.45 0.26 25.93
N LEU A 49 8.15 0.46 24.81
CA LEU A 49 9.06 -0.52 24.23
C LEU A 49 10.48 0.04 24.30
N THR A 50 11.44 -0.80 24.67
CA THR A 50 12.86 -0.42 24.74
C THR A 50 13.61 -1.08 23.60
N TYR A 51 14.26 -0.29 22.73
CA TYR A 51 15.07 -0.79 21.61
C TYR A 51 16.45 -0.13 21.68
N PHE A 52 17.53 -0.92 21.77
CA PHE A 52 18.91 -0.43 21.92
C PHE A 52 19.08 0.65 23.02
N GLY A 53 18.41 0.49 24.16
CA GLY A 53 18.46 1.45 25.27
C GLY A 53 17.57 2.70 25.11
N VAL A 54 16.84 2.83 24.00
CA VAL A 54 15.89 3.91 23.73
C VAL A 54 14.47 3.46 24.11
N LYS A 55 13.85 4.15 25.07
CA LYS A 55 12.43 3.96 25.40
C LYS A 55 11.56 4.74 24.41
N VAL A 56 10.68 4.04 23.71
CA VAL A 56 9.70 4.60 22.79
C VAL A 56 8.30 4.35 23.37
N ALA A 57 7.56 5.43 23.60
CA ALA A 57 6.15 5.37 23.98
C ALA A 57 5.29 5.70 22.75
N VAL A 58 4.38 4.81 22.39
CA VAL A 58 3.42 5.03 21.30
C VAL A 58 2.19 5.72 21.88
N ILE A 59 1.94 6.97 21.48
CA ILE A 59 0.73 7.72 21.83
C ILE A 59 0.03 8.10 20.52
N GLU A 60 -0.93 7.26 20.09
CA GLU A 60 -1.84 7.50 18.95
C GLU A 60 -1.17 7.83 17.58
N PRO A 61 -1.89 7.74 16.44
CA PRO A 61 -1.25 7.75 15.14
C PRO A 61 -0.86 9.18 14.73
N GLY A 62 0.38 9.59 15.05
CA GLY A 62 0.94 10.83 14.54
C GLY A 62 2.05 11.48 15.38
N TYR A 63 2.30 11.02 16.60
CA TYR A 63 3.32 11.61 17.46
C TYR A 63 4.30 10.56 17.96
N PHE A 64 5.54 10.63 17.47
CA PHE A 64 6.67 9.97 18.11
C PHE A 64 7.21 10.89 19.19
N SER A 65 7.10 10.48 20.46
CA SER A 65 7.95 11.05 21.52
C SER A 65 9.17 10.15 21.63
N THR A 66 10.27 10.58 21.02
CA THR A 66 11.58 9.95 21.23
C THR A 66 12.31 10.70 22.32
N ASN A 67 12.85 9.97 23.30
CA ASN A 67 13.73 10.52 24.33
C ASN A 67 15.16 10.75 23.79
N VAL A 68 15.27 11.29 22.57
CA VAL A 68 16.57 11.60 21.90
C VAL A 68 16.91 13.10 22.06
N THR A 69 16.32 13.77 23.05
CA THR A 69 16.40 15.23 23.19
C THR A 69 17.01 15.66 24.52
N ASN A 70 18.13 15.05 24.93
CA ASN A 70 19.04 15.74 25.85
C ASN A 70 20.38 16.08 25.17
N PRO A 71 20.46 17.23 24.48
CA PRO A 71 21.69 17.73 23.89
C PRO A 71 22.84 17.82 24.90
N GLU A 72 22.54 18.03 26.19
CA GLU A 72 23.56 18.07 27.24
C GLU A 72 24.21 16.71 27.46
N LYS A 73 23.49 15.60 27.29
CA LYS A 73 24.07 14.24 27.44
C LYS A 73 25.05 13.92 26.31
N ILE A 74 24.73 14.30 25.07
CA ILE A 74 25.62 14.11 23.92
C ILE A 74 26.84 15.02 24.05
N SER A 75 26.63 16.29 24.41
CA SER A 75 27.71 17.25 24.67
C SER A 75 28.63 16.77 25.79
N ARG A 76 28.07 16.20 26.87
CA ARG A 76 28.82 15.66 28.00
C ARG A 76 29.60 14.40 27.62
N GLY A 77 29.04 13.51 26.81
CA GLY A 77 29.75 12.34 26.29
C GLY A 77 30.93 12.71 25.37
N PHE A 78 30.78 13.77 24.56
CA PHE A 78 31.88 14.32 23.77
C PHE A 78 32.95 14.96 24.67
N GLN A 79 32.54 15.72 25.69
CA GLN A 79 33.45 16.32 26.67
C GLN A 79 34.23 15.25 27.44
N GLU A 80 33.57 14.21 27.94
CA GLU A 80 34.18 13.09 28.67
C GLU A 80 35.15 12.29 27.79
N THR A 81 34.90 12.20 26.48
CA THR A 81 35.80 11.55 25.52
C THR A 81 37.00 12.43 25.21
N TRP A 82 36.80 13.73 25.05
CA TRP A 82 37.88 14.71 24.91
C TRP A 82 38.78 14.73 26.15
N ASP A 83 38.18 14.67 27.33
CA ASP A 83 38.86 14.62 28.63
C ASP A 83 39.64 13.34 28.88
N ARG A 84 39.52 12.33 27.99
CA ARG A 84 40.32 11.08 28.01
C ARG A 84 41.45 11.06 26.98
N LEU A 85 41.53 12.02 26.06
CA LEU A 85 42.61 12.10 25.07
C LEU A 85 43.93 12.53 25.73
N SER A 86 45.08 12.10 25.19
CA SER A 86 46.37 12.53 25.74
C SER A 86 46.58 14.04 25.58
N PRO A 87 47.36 14.70 26.47
CA PRO A 87 47.62 16.13 26.40
C PRO A 87 48.15 16.59 25.04
N GLU A 88 49.02 15.79 24.42
CA GLU A 88 49.61 16.03 23.10
C GLU A 88 48.55 16.10 21.98
N VAL A 89 47.48 15.29 22.07
CA VAL A 89 46.38 15.31 21.10
C VAL A 89 45.52 16.55 21.31
N ARG A 90 45.23 16.93 22.56
CA ARG A 90 44.42 18.14 22.83
C ARG A 90 45.15 19.42 22.43
N GLU A 91 46.46 19.45 22.59
CA GLU A 91 47.32 20.55 22.15
C GLU A 91 47.40 20.64 20.62
N ALA A 92 47.44 19.50 19.92
CA ALA A 92 47.47 19.45 18.46
C ALA A 92 46.16 19.94 17.80
N TYR A 93 45.00 19.70 18.43
CA TYR A 93 43.69 20.06 17.88
C TYR A 93 43.12 21.37 18.47
N GLY A 94 43.60 21.82 19.63
CA GLY A 94 43.19 23.08 20.27
C GLY A 94 41.79 23.06 20.88
N GLU A 95 41.56 23.89 21.91
CA GLU A 95 40.25 24.06 22.58
C GLU A 95 39.16 24.61 21.63
N GLU A 96 39.55 25.27 20.52
CA GLU A 96 38.62 25.75 19.49
C GLU A 96 37.94 24.62 18.71
N PHE A 97 38.56 23.43 18.60
CA PHE A 97 37.98 22.28 17.91
C PHE A 97 36.72 21.75 18.62
N LEU A 98 36.71 21.74 19.95
CA LEU A 98 35.53 21.37 20.75
C LEU A 98 34.37 22.36 20.59
N ALA A 99 34.68 23.66 20.63
CA ALA A 99 33.70 24.72 20.43
C ALA A 99 33.11 24.67 19.00
N SER A 100 33.96 24.41 18.00
CA SER A 100 33.62 24.19 16.60
C SER A 100 32.87 22.87 16.35
N ALA A 101 33.05 21.83 17.16
CA ALA A 101 32.29 20.58 17.02
C ALA A 101 30.86 20.70 17.59
N CYS A 102 30.67 21.51 18.64
CA CYS A 102 29.41 21.59 19.37
C CYS A 102 28.43 22.67 18.86
N ALA A 103 28.90 23.80 18.32
CA ALA A 103 28.05 24.92 17.90
C ALA A 103 27.41 24.74 16.48
N PRO A 104 28.16 24.35 15.43
CA PRO A 104 27.61 24.11 14.09
C PRO A 104 26.68 22.90 14.05
N CYS A 105 26.94 21.87 14.87
CA CYS A 105 26.08 20.70 14.98
C CYS A 105 24.68 21.08 15.47
N LYS A 106 24.55 21.94 16.50
CA LYS A 106 23.23 22.35 17.02
C LYS A 106 22.43 23.13 15.97
N ALA A 107 23.05 24.10 15.30
CA ALA A 107 22.40 24.86 14.23
C ALA A 107 21.96 23.97 13.05
N MET A 108 22.79 22.99 12.68
CA MET A 108 22.48 22.00 11.64
C MET A 108 21.29 21.10 12.03
N TRP A 109 21.28 20.56 13.26
CA TRP A 109 20.17 19.72 13.73
C TRP A 109 18.85 20.49 13.87
N TRP A 110 18.89 21.74 14.33
CA TRP A 110 17.71 22.61 14.36
C TRP A 110 17.20 22.93 12.96
N SER A 111 18.11 23.24 12.03
CA SER A 111 17.74 23.48 10.62
C SER A 111 17.10 22.24 10.00
N LEU A 112 17.66 21.05 10.26
CA LEU A 112 17.08 19.79 9.81
C LEU A 112 15.69 19.54 10.43
N ALA A 113 15.53 19.75 11.73
CA ALA A 113 14.24 19.60 12.42
C ALA A 113 13.18 20.56 11.86
N VAL A 114 13.55 21.81 11.58
CA VAL A 114 12.66 22.80 10.94
C VAL A 114 12.30 22.37 9.52
N LEU A 115 13.26 21.91 8.71
CA LEU A 115 12.99 21.43 7.35
C LEU A 115 12.06 20.21 7.35
N VAL A 116 12.26 19.27 8.27
CA VAL A 116 11.40 18.10 8.45
C VAL A 116 9.99 18.54 8.90
N GLY A 117 9.90 19.46 9.86
CA GLY A 117 8.63 20.02 10.31
C GLY A 117 7.86 20.74 9.19
N LEU A 118 8.54 21.59 8.41
CA LEU A 118 7.96 22.27 7.25
C LEU A 118 7.54 21.29 6.17
N TYR A 119 8.34 20.25 5.91
CA TYR A 119 7.98 19.18 4.97
C TYR A 119 6.69 18.49 5.39
N TYR A 120 6.54 18.10 6.66
CA TYR A 120 5.32 17.47 7.15
C TYR A 120 4.13 18.42 7.17
N LEU A 121 4.34 19.71 7.47
CA LEU A 121 3.28 20.72 7.43
C LEU A 121 2.78 20.96 6.00
N LEU A 122 3.69 21.14 5.05
CA LEU A 122 3.36 21.29 3.63
C LEU A 122 2.66 20.04 3.09
N ARG A 123 3.16 18.86 3.46
CA ARG A 123 2.55 17.59 3.11
C ARG A 123 1.14 17.47 3.66
N TRP A 124 0.95 17.74 4.95
CA TRP A 124 -0.36 17.74 5.61
C TRP A 124 -1.33 18.70 4.93
N TYR A 125 -0.87 19.91 4.57
CA TYR A 125 -1.71 20.88 3.87
C TYR A 125 -2.13 20.38 2.48
N ARG A 126 -1.19 19.86 1.68
CA ARG A 126 -1.45 19.40 0.30
C ARG A 126 -2.33 18.17 0.24
N GLU A 127 -2.15 17.22 1.16
CA GLU A 127 -2.87 15.95 1.19
C GLU A 127 -4.34 16.13 1.61
N ARG A 128 -4.70 17.22 2.32
CA ARG A 128 -6.09 17.50 2.72
C ARG A 128 -6.95 18.18 1.65
N GLN A 129 -6.36 18.54 0.52
CA GLN A 129 -7.10 19.15 -0.58
C GLN A 129 -7.82 18.05 -1.36
N VAL A 130 -9.12 18.20 -1.53
CA VAL A 130 -10.00 17.25 -2.22
C VAL A 130 -10.45 17.85 -3.54
N VAL A 131 -10.55 17.00 -4.56
CA VAL A 131 -11.08 17.38 -5.87
C VAL A 131 -12.57 17.76 -5.76
N SER A 132 -12.99 18.78 -6.50
CA SER A 132 -14.39 19.21 -6.57
C SER A 132 -15.27 18.22 -7.34
N HIS A 133 -16.60 18.42 -7.25
CA HIS A 133 -17.63 17.70 -8.01
C HIS A 133 -17.53 16.17 -7.92
N LEU A 134 -17.41 15.63 -6.70
CA LEU A 134 -17.33 14.18 -6.48
C LEU A 134 -18.55 13.44 -7.03
N GLN A 135 -19.72 14.06 -7.02
CA GLN A 135 -20.98 13.47 -7.49
C GLN A 135 -21.04 13.14 -8.99
N ASP A 136 -20.13 13.73 -9.78
CA ASP A 136 -20.07 13.52 -11.23
C ASP A 136 -19.01 12.49 -11.62
N LYS A 137 -18.23 12.01 -10.65
CA LYS A 137 -17.06 11.13 -10.87
C LYS A 137 -17.45 9.66 -10.73
N TYR A 138 -17.20 8.91 -11.79
CA TYR A 138 -17.38 7.45 -11.82
C TYR A 138 -16.15 6.71 -11.34
N VAL A 139 -16.34 5.74 -10.45
CA VAL A 139 -15.27 4.86 -9.96
C VAL A 139 -15.64 3.41 -10.21
N PHE A 140 -14.81 2.69 -10.96
CA PHE A 140 -14.93 1.25 -11.17
C PHE A 140 -14.05 0.51 -10.17
N ILE A 141 -14.62 -0.50 -9.49
CA ILE A 141 -13.92 -1.27 -8.45
C ILE A 141 -14.07 -2.76 -8.73
N THR A 142 -12.95 -3.49 -8.83
CA THR A 142 -12.98 -4.95 -8.96
C THR A 142 -12.99 -5.67 -7.61
N GLY A 143 -13.67 -6.81 -7.52
CA GLY A 143 -13.70 -7.65 -6.31
C GLY A 143 -14.55 -7.07 -5.17
N CYS A 144 -15.79 -6.68 -5.48
CA CYS A 144 -16.71 -6.03 -4.54
C CYS A 144 -17.60 -6.99 -3.72
N ASP A 145 -17.44 -8.31 -3.87
CA ASP A 145 -18.23 -9.30 -3.12
C ASP A 145 -18.06 -9.18 -1.60
N SER A 146 -16.87 -8.80 -1.13
CA SER A 146 -16.54 -8.68 0.30
C SER A 146 -15.30 -7.80 0.54
N GLY A 147 -14.89 -7.66 1.80
CA GLY A 147 -13.59 -7.08 2.17
C GLY A 147 -13.43 -5.62 1.76
N PHE A 148 -12.24 -5.26 1.28
CA PHE A 148 -11.88 -3.88 0.95
C PHE A 148 -12.72 -3.30 -0.20
N GLY A 149 -12.91 -4.04 -1.29
CA GLY A 149 -13.69 -3.58 -2.44
C GLY A 149 -15.13 -3.25 -2.06
N ASN A 150 -15.80 -4.15 -1.33
CA ASN A 150 -17.15 -3.93 -0.84
C ASN A 150 -17.25 -2.70 0.08
N LEU A 151 -16.33 -2.59 1.06
CA LEU A 151 -16.33 -1.48 2.00
C LEU A 151 -16.04 -0.15 1.30
N LEU A 152 -15.08 -0.12 0.37
CA LEU A 152 -14.78 1.06 -0.43
C LEU A 152 -15.98 1.48 -1.29
N ALA A 153 -16.66 0.53 -1.93
CA ALA A 153 -17.83 0.82 -2.77
C ALA A 153 -18.92 1.55 -1.96
N ARG A 154 -19.24 1.04 -0.77
CA ARG A 154 -20.19 1.67 0.16
C ARG A 154 -19.70 3.04 0.64
N GLN A 155 -18.40 3.16 0.95
CA GLN A 155 -17.78 4.39 1.40
C GLN A 155 -17.84 5.50 0.34
N LEU A 156 -17.56 5.17 -0.94
CA LEU A 156 -17.62 6.13 -2.04
C LEU A 156 -19.06 6.52 -2.39
N ASP A 157 -20.01 5.60 -2.32
CA ASP A 157 -21.44 5.89 -2.47
C ASP A 157 -21.93 6.89 -1.39
N LEU A 158 -21.55 6.67 -0.13
CA LEU A 158 -21.83 7.60 0.97
C LEU A 158 -21.17 8.98 0.79
N ARG A 159 -20.05 9.04 0.08
CA ARG A 159 -19.38 10.29 -0.32
C ARG A 159 -20.02 10.97 -1.54
N GLY A 160 -21.03 10.34 -2.14
CA GLY A 160 -21.79 10.84 -3.27
C GLY A 160 -21.23 10.49 -4.64
N LEU A 161 -20.12 9.75 -4.74
CA LEU A 161 -19.56 9.33 -6.03
C LEU A 161 -20.48 8.31 -6.71
N ARG A 162 -20.32 8.16 -8.04
CA ARG A 162 -21.00 7.12 -8.82
C ARG A 162 -20.11 5.90 -8.88
N VAL A 163 -20.57 4.78 -8.33
CA VAL A 163 -19.75 3.58 -8.14
C VAL A 163 -20.21 2.49 -9.09
N LEU A 164 -19.28 1.96 -9.86
CA LEU A 164 -19.47 0.84 -10.76
C LEU A 164 -18.75 -0.37 -10.13
N ALA A 165 -19.49 -1.16 -9.35
CA ALA A 165 -18.94 -2.21 -8.49
C ALA A 165 -18.97 -3.58 -9.16
N ALA A 166 -17.80 -4.08 -9.55
CA ALA A 166 -17.67 -5.40 -10.16
C ALA A 166 -17.55 -6.51 -9.09
N CYS A 167 -18.46 -7.47 -9.14
CA CYS A 167 -18.49 -8.64 -8.25
C CYS A 167 -18.26 -9.92 -9.06
N LEU A 168 -17.64 -10.93 -8.44
CA LEU A 168 -17.48 -12.25 -9.04
C LEU A 168 -18.80 -13.04 -9.00
N THR A 169 -19.63 -12.80 -7.99
CA THR A 169 -20.86 -13.56 -7.75
C THR A 169 -22.11 -12.69 -7.78
N GLU A 170 -23.20 -13.23 -8.31
CA GLU A 170 -24.50 -12.54 -8.34
C GLU A 170 -25.03 -12.26 -6.93
N LYS A 171 -24.78 -13.17 -5.99
CA LYS A 171 -25.13 -12.97 -4.58
C LYS A 171 -24.42 -11.76 -3.97
N GLY A 172 -23.10 -11.63 -4.21
CA GLY A 172 -22.32 -10.47 -3.76
C GLY A 172 -22.84 -9.17 -4.36
N ALA A 173 -23.13 -9.17 -5.67
CA ALA A 173 -23.69 -8.02 -6.37
C ALA A 173 -25.06 -7.58 -5.81
N GLN A 174 -25.98 -8.52 -5.61
CA GLN A 174 -27.30 -8.24 -5.04
C GLN A 174 -27.21 -7.71 -3.60
N GLN A 175 -26.35 -8.33 -2.77
CA GLN A 175 -26.16 -7.88 -1.39
C GLN A 175 -25.60 -6.46 -1.34
N LEU A 176 -24.59 -6.14 -2.15
CA LEU A 176 -24.03 -4.80 -2.20
C LEU A 176 -25.05 -3.76 -2.67
N ARG A 177 -25.79 -4.03 -3.75
CA ARG A 177 -26.89 -3.16 -4.22
C ARG A 177 -27.93 -2.88 -3.14
N SER A 178 -28.32 -3.91 -2.38
CA SER A 178 -29.33 -3.75 -1.30
C SER A 178 -28.89 -2.83 -0.15
N GLN A 179 -27.59 -2.53 -0.03
CA GLN A 179 -27.00 -1.75 1.06
C GLN A 179 -26.53 -0.36 0.63
N THR A 180 -26.80 0.04 -0.62
CA THR A 180 -26.25 1.23 -1.26
C THR A 180 -27.33 2.01 -2.02
N SER A 181 -27.02 3.24 -2.43
CA SER A 181 -27.95 4.10 -3.17
C SER A 181 -28.01 3.74 -4.66
N ASP A 182 -28.93 4.38 -5.37
CA ASP A 182 -29.04 4.45 -6.83
C ASP A 182 -27.79 4.96 -7.58
N ARG A 183 -26.77 5.46 -6.87
CA ARG A 183 -25.49 5.85 -7.48
C ARG A 183 -24.51 4.68 -7.61
N LEU A 184 -24.83 3.53 -7.03
CA LEU A 184 -24.02 2.33 -7.14
C LEU A 184 -24.71 1.28 -8.00
N ASP A 185 -24.07 0.97 -9.12
CA ASP A 185 -24.47 -0.12 -10.00
C ASP A 185 -23.47 -1.27 -9.90
N THR A 186 -23.91 -2.50 -10.15
CA THR A 186 -23.05 -3.69 -10.10
C THR A 186 -23.02 -4.43 -11.41
N VAL A 187 -21.86 -4.99 -11.74
CA VAL A 187 -21.65 -5.88 -12.89
C VAL A 187 -20.95 -7.15 -12.44
N ILE A 188 -21.19 -8.26 -13.15
CA ILE A 188 -20.47 -9.50 -12.93
C ILE A 188 -19.16 -9.48 -13.71
N LEU A 189 -18.06 -9.74 -13.02
CA LEU A 189 -16.72 -9.76 -13.58
C LEU A 189 -15.89 -10.91 -13.02
N ASP A 190 -15.49 -11.81 -13.91
CA ASP A 190 -14.40 -12.74 -13.69
C ASP A 190 -13.15 -12.19 -14.38
N VAL A 191 -12.19 -11.67 -13.59
CA VAL A 191 -10.95 -11.08 -14.12
C VAL A 191 -10.01 -12.08 -14.79
N THR A 192 -10.33 -13.38 -14.74
CA THR A 192 -9.56 -14.41 -15.45
C THR A 192 -10.07 -14.69 -16.86
N LYS A 193 -11.17 -14.05 -17.26
CA LYS A 193 -11.84 -14.28 -18.56
C LYS A 193 -11.91 -13.01 -19.37
N THR A 194 -11.23 -12.99 -20.51
CA THR A 194 -11.20 -11.86 -21.44
C THR A 194 -12.60 -11.42 -21.87
N GLU A 195 -13.50 -12.36 -22.18
CA GLU A 195 -14.88 -12.03 -22.57
C GLU A 195 -15.65 -11.34 -21.44
N SER A 196 -15.40 -11.74 -20.20
CA SER A 196 -16.00 -11.08 -19.02
C SER A 196 -15.47 -9.66 -18.84
N ILE A 197 -14.16 -9.45 -19.07
CA ILE A 197 -13.53 -8.13 -18.99
C ILE A 197 -14.06 -7.21 -20.09
N LEU A 198 -14.19 -7.72 -21.32
CA LEU A 198 -14.72 -6.95 -22.46
C LEU A 198 -16.17 -6.55 -22.23
N ALA A 199 -17.02 -7.47 -21.76
CA ALA A 199 -18.41 -7.17 -21.43
C ALA A 199 -18.52 -6.11 -20.32
N ALA A 200 -17.73 -6.22 -19.25
CA ALA A 200 -17.69 -5.21 -18.20
C ALA A 200 -17.14 -3.87 -18.70
N THR A 201 -16.17 -3.87 -19.61
CA THR A 201 -15.59 -2.66 -20.22
C THR A 201 -16.64 -1.91 -21.04
N GLN A 202 -17.38 -2.62 -21.91
CA GLN A 202 -18.49 -2.02 -22.66
C GLN A 202 -19.55 -1.45 -21.72
N TRP A 203 -19.93 -2.21 -20.70
CA TRP A 203 -20.90 -1.75 -19.70
C TRP A 203 -20.42 -0.48 -18.97
N VAL A 204 -19.14 -0.40 -18.60
CA VAL A 204 -18.56 0.83 -18.01
C VAL A 204 -18.60 1.99 -19.00
N GLU A 205 -18.25 1.77 -20.28
CA GLU A 205 -18.28 2.80 -21.33
C GLU A 205 -19.67 3.42 -21.47
N GLU A 206 -20.72 2.60 -21.46
CA GLU A 206 -22.12 3.04 -21.53
C GLU A 206 -22.52 3.90 -20.31
N HIS A 207 -22.03 3.59 -19.10
CA HIS A 207 -22.37 4.34 -17.88
C HIS A 207 -21.64 5.67 -17.78
N VAL A 208 -20.37 5.71 -18.18
CA VAL A 208 -19.52 6.91 -18.02
C VAL A 208 -19.71 7.91 -19.17
N GLY A 209 -19.98 7.42 -20.38
CA GLY A 209 -20.09 8.23 -21.60
C GLY A 209 -18.88 9.15 -21.80
N ASP A 210 -19.15 10.40 -22.20
CA ASP A 210 -18.09 11.38 -22.49
C ASP A 210 -17.34 11.91 -21.27
N ARG A 211 -17.84 11.66 -20.06
CA ARG A 211 -17.13 12.02 -18.83
C ARG A 211 -15.88 11.16 -18.60
N GLY A 212 -15.88 9.94 -19.13
CA GLY A 212 -14.82 8.96 -18.89
C GLY A 212 -14.80 8.44 -17.44
N LEU A 213 -13.82 7.60 -17.14
CA LEU A 213 -13.72 6.91 -15.86
C LEU A 213 -12.79 7.67 -14.89
N TRP A 214 -13.33 8.30 -13.86
CA TRP A 214 -12.50 9.05 -12.90
C TRP A 214 -11.57 8.14 -12.09
N GLY A 215 -12.05 6.97 -11.66
CA GLY A 215 -11.28 6.06 -10.83
C GLY A 215 -11.37 4.63 -11.31
N LEU A 216 -10.24 3.93 -11.38
CA LEU A 216 -10.15 2.49 -11.49
C LEU A 216 -9.47 1.94 -10.24
N VAL A 217 -10.13 1.05 -9.51
CA VAL A 217 -9.58 0.37 -8.34
C VAL A 217 -9.46 -1.12 -8.64
N ASN A 218 -8.24 -1.58 -8.86
CA ASN A 218 -7.94 -2.99 -9.05
C ASN A 218 -7.71 -3.66 -7.70
N ASN A 219 -8.78 -4.23 -7.14
CA ASN A 219 -8.79 -4.84 -5.81
C ASN A 219 -8.99 -6.36 -5.82
N ALA A 220 -9.58 -6.93 -6.89
CA ALA A 220 -9.77 -8.38 -7.00
C ALA A 220 -8.46 -9.15 -6.74
N GLY A 221 -8.53 -10.19 -5.90
CA GLY A 221 -7.36 -11.00 -5.61
C GLY A 221 -7.63 -12.18 -4.68
N ILE A 222 -6.74 -13.18 -4.78
CA ILE A 222 -6.72 -14.40 -3.99
C ILE A 222 -5.32 -14.65 -3.42
N SER A 223 -5.23 -15.44 -2.35
CA SER A 223 -3.97 -15.83 -1.69
C SER A 223 -3.71 -17.33 -1.70
N TRP A 224 -4.62 -18.11 -2.28
CA TRP A 224 -4.55 -19.56 -2.27
C TRP A 224 -4.62 -20.08 -3.70
N PRO A 225 -3.80 -21.07 -4.11
CA PRO A 225 -2.88 -21.91 -3.30
C PRO A 225 -1.53 -21.30 -2.87
N THR A 226 -1.17 -21.46 -1.57
CA THR A 226 0.10 -20.99 -0.99
C THR A 226 0.71 -22.00 -0.02
N ALA A 227 1.89 -22.55 -0.34
CA ALA A 227 2.62 -23.52 0.47
C ALA A 227 4.13 -23.38 0.19
N PRO A 228 5.03 -24.15 0.83
CA PRO A 228 6.41 -24.27 0.36
C PRO A 228 6.46 -24.51 -1.16
N ASN A 229 7.40 -23.86 -1.86
CA ASN A 229 7.38 -23.81 -3.32
C ASN A 229 7.43 -25.19 -3.98
N GLU A 230 8.20 -26.12 -3.42
CA GLU A 230 8.33 -27.50 -3.89
C GLU A 230 7.02 -28.29 -3.80
N TRP A 231 6.07 -27.85 -2.95
CA TRP A 231 4.77 -28.50 -2.79
C TRP A 231 3.76 -28.10 -3.88
N LEU A 232 4.09 -27.09 -4.68
CA LEU A 232 3.18 -26.44 -5.61
C LEU A 232 3.49 -26.82 -7.06
N THR A 233 2.44 -26.94 -7.87
CA THR A 233 2.60 -27.15 -9.33
C THR A 233 2.60 -25.80 -10.05
N LYS A 234 3.05 -25.77 -11.30
CA LYS A 234 2.94 -24.57 -12.15
C LYS A 234 1.51 -24.01 -12.17
N ASP A 235 0.50 -24.87 -12.25
CA ASP A 235 -0.90 -24.44 -12.31
C ASP A 235 -1.35 -23.75 -11.02
N ASP A 236 -0.77 -24.10 -9.87
CA ASP A 236 -1.04 -23.42 -8.61
C ASP A 236 -0.49 -21.99 -8.59
N PHE A 237 0.68 -21.77 -9.20
CA PHE A 237 1.19 -20.42 -9.42
C PHE A 237 0.29 -19.65 -10.39
N MET A 238 -0.09 -20.28 -11.52
CA MET A 238 -0.92 -19.63 -12.55
C MET A 238 -2.27 -19.18 -12.01
N LYS A 239 -2.97 -19.99 -11.20
CA LYS A 239 -4.25 -19.60 -10.57
C LYS A 239 -4.18 -18.25 -9.87
N ILE A 240 -3.11 -17.99 -9.11
CA ILE A 240 -2.94 -16.72 -8.40
C ILE A 240 -2.51 -15.61 -9.36
N LEU A 241 -1.60 -15.89 -10.28
CA LEU A 241 -1.10 -14.91 -11.24
C LEU A 241 -2.20 -14.43 -12.19
N ASP A 242 -3.06 -15.32 -12.66
CA ASP A 242 -4.18 -15.03 -13.55
C ASP A 242 -5.15 -14.03 -12.91
N VAL A 243 -5.46 -14.19 -11.62
CA VAL A 243 -6.35 -13.26 -10.91
C VAL A 243 -5.64 -11.97 -10.50
N ASN A 244 -4.52 -12.09 -9.77
CA ASN A 244 -3.92 -10.97 -9.06
C ASN A 244 -3.07 -10.07 -9.94
N LEU A 245 -2.55 -10.59 -11.05
CA LEU A 245 -1.60 -9.89 -11.92
C LEU A 245 -2.14 -9.74 -13.34
N LEU A 246 -2.36 -10.84 -14.06
CA LEU A 246 -2.75 -10.77 -15.47
C LEU A 246 -4.15 -10.17 -15.63
N GLY A 247 -5.12 -10.60 -14.83
CA GLY A 247 -6.46 -10.00 -14.80
C GLY A 247 -6.45 -8.52 -14.42
N LEU A 248 -5.61 -8.12 -13.46
CA LEU A 248 -5.40 -6.71 -13.11
C LEU A 248 -4.85 -5.91 -14.30
N VAL A 249 -3.85 -6.45 -15.00
CA VAL A 249 -3.25 -5.82 -16.17
C VAL A 249 -4.30 -5.67 -17.28
N GLU A 250 -5.03 -6.73 -17.60
CA GLU A 250 -6.02 -6.74 -18.69
C GLU A 250 -7.20 -5.81 -18.42
N VAL A 251 -7.74 -5.78 -17.19
CA VAL A 251 -8.77 -4.81 -16.79
C VAL A 251 -8.24 -3.38 -16.92
N THR A 252 -7.01 -3.14 -16.47
CA THR A 252 -6.40 -1.81 -16.53
C THR A 252 -6.24 -1.33 -17.96
N LEU A 253 -5.72 -2.17 -18.85
CA LEU A 253 -5.51 -1.82 -20.24
C LEU A 253 -6.84 -1.61 -20.99
N SER A 254 -7.84 -2.45 -20.72
CA SER A 254 -9.18 -2.34 -21.33
C SER A 254 -9.89 -1.03 -20.98
N LEU A 255 -9.72 -0.54 -19.74
CA LEU A 255 -10.36 0.69 -19.26
C LEU A 255 -9.48 1.95 -19.41
N LEU A 256 -8.24 1.80 -19.88
CA LEU A 256 -7.23 2.86 -19.84
C LEU A 256 -7.62 4.10 -20.67
N SER A 257 -8.29 3.87 -21.80
CA SER A 257 -8.80 4.94 -22.67
C SER A 257 -9.79 5.84 -21.92
N LEU A 258 -10.71 5.26 -21.15
CA LEU A 258 -11.71 5.95 -20.35
C LEU A 258 -11.07 6.69 -19.17
N VAL A 259 -10.10 6.07 -18.50
CA VAL A 259 -9.35 6.72 -17.40
C VAL A 259 -8.59 7.94 -17.91
N ARG A 260 -7.96 7.80 -19.08
CA ARG A 260 -7.23 8.89 -19.72
C ARG A 260 -8.16 10.02 -20.15
N LYS A 261 -9.35 9.71 -20.68
CA LYS A 261 -10.38 10.70 -21.03
C LYS A 261 -10.74 11.58 -19.83
N ALA A 262 -10.91 10.98 -18.65
CA ALA A 262 -11.24 11.69 -17.41
C ALA A 262 -10.05 12.32 -16.68
N ARG A 263 -8.81 12.16 -17.17
CA ARG A 263 -7.56 12.47 -16.42
C ARG A 263 -7.59 11.87 -15.00
N GLY A 264 -8.08 10.64 -14.94
CA GLY A 264 -8.52 9.98 -13.71
C GLY A 264 -7.40 9.45 -12.84
N ARG A 265 -7.71 8.38 -12.11
CA ARG A 265 -6.91 7.76 -11.07
C ARG A 265 -6.94 6.24 -11.25
N VAL A 266 -5.79 5.60 -11.16
CA VAL A 266 -5.66 4.14 -11.06
C VAL A 266 -5.14 3.81 -9.66
N VAL A 267 -5.82 2.93 -8.95
CA VAL A 267 -5.45 2.47 -7.61
C VAL A 267 -5.30 0.96 -7.65
N ASN A 268 -4.07 0.49 -7.51
CA ASN A 268 -3.76 -0.94 -7.53
C ASN A 268 -3.54 -1.46 -6.11
N VAL A 269 -4.27 -2.50 -5.73
CA VAL A 269 -4.14 -3.14 -4.42
C VAL A 269 -3.07 -4.21 -4.47
N SER A 270 -1.89 -3.84 -4.02
CA SER A 270 -0.75 -4.72 -3.83
C SER A 270 -0.87 -5.43 -2.47
N SER A 271 0.24 -5.58 -1.77
CA SER A 271 0.39 -6.06 -0.40
C SER A 271 1.76 -5.61 0.08
N ILE A 272 1.98 -5.62 1.38
CA ILE A 272 3.34 -5.62 1.92
C ILE A 272 4.18 -6.80 1.36
N MET A 273 3.53 -7.88 0.92
CA MET A 273 4.15 -8.99 0.19
C MET A 273 4.60 -8.66 -1.25
N GLY A 274 4.36 -7.43 -1.73
CA GLY A 274 4.99 -6.86 -2.92
C GLY A 274 6.34 -6.20 -2.63
N ARG A 275 6.73 -6.11 -1.35
CA ARG A 275 8.00 -5.54 -0.87
C ARG A 275 8.91 -6.59 -0.23
N LEU A 276 8.33 -7.70 0.25
CA LEU A 276 9.03 -8.78 0.91
C LEU A 276 8.31 -10.11 0.63
N SER A 277 9.05 -11.19 0.38
CA SER A 277 8.46 -12.52 0.16
C SER A 277 8.49 -13.36 1.44
N LEU A 278 7.33 -13.53 2.10
CA LEU A 278 7.20 -14.34 3.32
C LEU A 278 6.45 -15.67 3.12
N CYS A 279 5.87 -15.90 1.94
CA CYS A 279 5.21 -17.15 1.61
C CYS A 279 5.61 -17.63 0.22
N GLY A 280 5.55 -18.95 0.02
CA GLY A 280 5.73 -19.56 -1.30
C GLY A 280 4.48 -19.42 -2.18
N GLY A 281 4.58 -19.92 -3.41
CA GLY A 281 3.51 -19.85 -4.40
C GLY A 281 3.41 -18.51 -5.12
N GLY A 282 2.31 -18.34 -5.86
CA GLY A 282 2.13 -17.21 -6.76
C GLY A 282 1.83 -15.87 -6.07
N TYR A 283 1.53 -15.84 -4.77
CA TYR A 283 1.05 -14.62 -4.11
C TYR A 283 2.09 -13.50 -4.08
N CYS A 284 3.27 -13.72 -3.50
CA CYS A 284 4.34 -12.72 -3.47
C CYS A 284 4.73 -12.30 -4.89
N ILE A 285 4.91 -13.26 -5.80
CA ILE A 285 5.23 -13.00 -7.21
C ILE A 285 4.20 -12.07 -7.86
N SER A 286 2.90 -12.35 -7.66
CA SER A 286 1.83 -11.51 -8.19
C SER A 286 1.90 -10.09 -7.66
N LYS A 287 2.18 -9.89 -6.35
CA LYS A 287 2.20 -8.57 -5.73
C LYS A 287 3.44 -7.76 -6.10
N TYR A 288 4.60 -8.40 -6.23
CA TYR A 288 5.77 -7.77 -6.85
C TYR A 288 5.52 -7.37 -8.32
N GLY A 289 4.82 -8.23 -9.08
CA GLY A 289 4.39 -7.91 -10.44
C GLY A 289 3.49 -6.67 -10.50
N VAL A 290 2.55 -6.56 -9.57
CA VAL A 290 1.66 -5.38 -9.44
C VAL A 290 2.46 -4.11 -9.11
N GLU A 291 3.47 -4.17 -8.23
CA GLU A 291 4.37 -3.03 -7.97
C GLU A 291 5.07 -2.57 -9.25
N ALA A 292 5.70 -3.50 -9.96
CA ALA A 292 6.47 -3.21 -11.18
C ALA A 292 5.58 -2.64 -12.29
N PHE A 293 4.41 -3.26 -12.52
CA PHE A 293 3.42 -2.78 -13.47
C PHE A 293 2.96 -1.37 -13.12
N SER A 294 2.64 -1.11 -11.86
CA SER A 294 2.17 0.20 -11.40
C SER A 294 3.22 1.29 -11.57
N ASP A 295 4.49 1.00 -11.33
CA ASP A 295 5.58 1.97 -11.54
C ASP A 295 5.84 2.27 -13.02
N SER A 296 5.69 1.29 -13.91
CA SER A 296 5.73 1.54 -15.36
C SER A 296 4.56 2.43 -15.77
N LEU A 297 3.34 2.00 -15.43
CA LEU A 297 2.11 2.68 -15.80
C LEU A 297 2.08 4.12 -15.30
N ARG A 298 2.53 4.39 -14.07
CA ARG A 298 2.60 5.74 -13.51
C ARG A 298 3.49 6.67 -14.33
N ARG A 299 4.64 6.17 -14.82
CA ARG A 299 5.59 6.96 -15.60
C ARG A 299 5.08 7.23 -17.00
N GLU A 300 4.39 6.27 -17.60
CA GLU A 300 3.76 6.41 -18.92
C GLU A 300 2.57 7.39 -18.87
N LEU A 301 1.71 7.26 -17.85
CA LEU A 301 0.45 7.98 -17.81
C LEU A 301 0.53 9.40 -17.25
N THR A 302 1.67 9.79 -16.65
CA THR A 302 1.84 11.14 -16.10
C THR A 302 1.67 12.24 -17.15
N TYR A 303 2.02 11.96 -18.42
CA TYR A 303 1.89 12.90 -19.54
C TYR A 303 0.42 13.18 -19.90
N PHE A 304 -0.49 12.29 -19.50
CA PHE A 304 -1.93 12.44 -19.73
C PHE A 304 -2.68 12.93 -18.49
N GLY A 305 -1.97 13.33 -17.43
CA GLY A 305 -2.59 13.82 -16.19
C GLY A 305 -3.22 12.75 -15.30
N VAL A 306 -3.11 11.46 -15.67
CA VAL A 306 -3.59 10.35 -14.84
C VAL A 306 -2.62 10.09 -13.69
N LYS A 307 -3.15 9.83 -12.50
CA LYS A 307 -2.33 9.44 -11.33
C LYS A 307 -2.50 7.96 -11.04
N VAL A 308 -1.41 7.29 -10.70
CA VAL A 308 -1.40 5.89 -10.32
C VAL A 308 -0.89 5.78 -8.89
N ALA A 309 -1.63 5.08 -8.04
CA ALA A 309 -1.32 4.83 -6.65
C ALA A 309 -1.32 3.34 -6.34
N VAL A 310 -0.42 2.92 -5.46
CA VAL A 310 -0.33 1.54 -4.98
C VAL A 310 -0.69 1.49 -3.50
N ILE A 311 -1.54 0.55 -3.13
CA ILE A 311 -1.90 0.28 -1.74
C ILE A 311 -1.19 -1.01 -1.33
N GLU A 312 -0.42 -0.97 -0.25
CA GLU A 312 0.41 -2.06 0.27
C GLU A 312 -0.04 -2.44 1.70
N PRO A 313 -1.21 -3.09 1.87
CA PRO A 313 -1.68 -3.46 3.20
C PRO A 313 -0.78 -4.47 3.89
N GLY A 314 -0.71 -4.36 5.22
CA GLY A 314 -0.31 -5.45 6.11
C GLY A 314 -1.38 -6.55 6.23
N TYR A 315 -1.47 -7.19 7.38
CA TYR A 315 -2.44 -8.25 7.66
C TYR A 315 -3.78 -7.67 8.12
N PHE A 316 -4.85 -7.95 7.37
CA PHE A 316 -6.20 -7.48 7.66
C PHE A 316 -7.22 -8.60 7.52
N SER A 317 -8.24 -8.60 8.38
CA SER A 317 -9.24 -9.66 8.45
C SER A 317 -10.20 -9.61 7.26
N THR A 318 -9.83 -10.29 6.17
CA THR A 318 -10.62 -10.40 4.94
C THR A 318 -10.74 -11.88 4.51
N ASN A 319 -11.50 -12.14 3.44
CA ASN A 319 -11.62 -13.48 2.88
C ASN A 319 -10.27 -14.05 2.39
N VAL A 320 -9.31 -13.18 2.03
CA VAL A 320 -7.95 -13.55 1.59
C VAL A 320 -7.12 -14.09 2.77
N THR A 321 -7.40 -13.67 4.00
CA THR A 321 -6.73 -14.14 5.22
C THR A 321 -7.60 -15.10 6.02
N ASN A 322 -8.58 -15.75 5.39
CA ASN A 322 -9.47 -16.67 6.10
C ASN A 322 -8.69 -17.94 6.51
N PRO A 323 -8.51 -18.19 7.84
CA PRO A 323 -7.69 -19.30 8.31
C PRO A 323 -8.21 -20.66 7.85
N GLU A 324 -9.53 -20.86 7.79
CA GLU A 324 -10.13 -22.14 7.41
C GLU A 324 -9.82 -22.49 5.95
N LYS A 325 -9.89 -21.50 5.06
CA LYS A 325 -9.57 -21.69 3.63
C LYS A 325 -8.08 -22.00 3.44
N ILE A 326 -7.22 -21.25 4.14
CA ILE A 326 -5.78 -21.44 4.08
C ILE A 326 -5.40 -22.81 4.65
N SER A 327 -5.91 -23.18 5.82
CA SER A 327 -5.64 -24.48 6.45
C SER A 327 -6.09 -25.65 5.58
N ARG A 328 -7.30 -25.57 5.01
CA ARG A 328 -7.83 -26.61 4.13
C ARG A 328 -6.95 -26.79 2.90
N GLY A 329 -6.67 -25.70 2.21
CA GLY A 329 -5.84 -25.78 1.02
C GLY A 329 -4.42 -26.28 1.32
N PHE A 330 -3.87 -25.90 2.47
CA PHE A 330 -2.53 -26.34 2.90
C PHE A 330 -2.51 -27.85 3.16
N GLN A 331 -3.58 -28.40 3.74
CA GLN A 331 -3.78 -29.84 3.87
C GLN A 331 -3.92 -30.52 2.50
N GLU A 332 -4.77 -30.00 1.61
CA GLU A 332 -4.93 -30.55 0.25
C GLU A 332 -3.59 -30.58 -0.52
N THR A 333 -2.75 -29.57 -0.31
CA THR A 333 -1.42 -29.47 -0.90
C THR A 333 -0.45 -30.48 -0.32
N TRP A 334 -0.54 -30.79 0.98
CA TRP A 334 0.23 -31.84 1.63
C TRP A 334 -0.18 -33.24 1.16
N ASP A 335 -1.48 -33.48 1.04
CA ASP A 335 -2.02 -34.81 0.75
C ASP A 335 -1.65 -35.33 -0.64
N ARG A 336 -1.42 -34.41 -1.58
CA ARG A 336 -1.00 -34.72 -2.96
C ARG A 336 0.51 -34.86 -3.15
N LEU A 337 1.32 -34.65 -2.11
CA LEU A 337 2.78 -34.72 -2.22
C LEU A 337 3.27 -36.14 -2.47
N SER A 338 4.40 -36.27 -3.17
CA SER A 338 5.08 -37.55 -3.31
C SER A 338 5.59 -38.03 -1.93
N PRO A 339 5.72 -39.36 -1.73
CA PRO A 339 6.27 -39.91 -0.48
C PRO A 339 7.65 -39.34 -0.14
N GLU A 340 8.49 -39.11 -1.14
CA GLU A 340 9.83 -38.53 -0.99
C GLU A 340 9.78 -37.13 -0.35
N VAL A 341 8.94 -36.24 -0.88
CA VAL A 341 8.79 -34.88 -0.34
C VAL A 341 8.17 -34.92 1.05
N ARG A 342 7.17 -35.78 1.29
CA ARG A 342 6.58 -35.92 2.64
C ARG A 342 7.60 -36.38 3.66
N GLU A 343 8.49 -37.29 3.30
CA GLU A 343 9.57 -37.76 4.17
C GLU A 343 10.62 -36.66 4.42
N ALA A 344 10.94 -35.85 3.41
CA ALA A 344 11.90 -34.75 3.54
C ALA A 344 11.43 -33.65 4.50
N TYR A 345 10.14 -33.30 4.46
CA TYR A 345 9.56 -32.29 5.36
C TYR A 345 9.14 -32.87 6.71
N GLY A 346 8.51 -34.05 6.73
CA GLY A 346 8.00 -34.71 7.93
C GLY A 346 6.67 -34.14 8.46
N GLU A 347 5.90 -34.97 9.17
CA GLU A 347 4.59 -34.59 9.72
C GLU A 347 4.70 -33.53 10.83
N GLU A 348 5.84 -33.47 11.55
CA GLU A 348 6.09 -32.43 12.55
C GLU A 348 6.24 -31.03 11.94
N PHE A 349 6.85 -30.95 10.74
CA PHE A 349 6.93 -29.71 9.99
C PHE A 349 5.52 -29.23 9.61
N LEU A 350 4.68 -30.14 9.10
CA LEU A 350 3.29 -29.83 8.76
C LEU A 350 2.52 -29.29 9.96
N ALA A 351 2.59 -29.98 11.11
CA ALA A 351 1.93 -29.56 12.35
C ALA A 351 2.43 -28.18 12.82
N SER A 352 3.74 -27.93 12.70
CA SER A 352 4.33 -26.65 13.10
C SER A 352 4.00 -25.51 12.13
N ALA A 353 3.94 -25.79 10.82
CA ALA A 353 3.56 -24.84 9.78
C ALA A 353 2.08 -24.43 9.83
N ARG A 354 1.23 -25.21 10.50
CA ARG A 354 -0.18 -24.83 10.75
C ARG A 354 -0.36 -23.80 11.86
N LYS A 355 0.52 -23.80 12.86
CA LYS A 355 0.37 -22.91 14.04
C LYS A 355 0.27 -21.42 13.65
N PRO A 356 1.08 -20.89 12.71
CA PRO A 356 0.91 -19.51 12.23
C PRO A 356 -0.43 -19.26 11.54
N ILE A 357 -0.96 -20.23 10.78
CA ILE A 357 -2.24 -20.12 10.07
C ILE A 357 -3.39 -20.01 11.09
N GLU A 358 -3.37 -20.83 12.15
CA GLU A 358 -4.36 -20.79 13.23
C GLU A 358 -4.34 -19.45 13.98
N LYS A 359 -3.15 -18.87 14.16
CA LYS A 359 -2.97 -17.57 14.83
C LYS A 359 -3.25 -16.38 13.92
N LEU A 360 -3.42 -16.57 12.61
CA LEU A 360 -3.59 -15.49 11.62
C LEU A 360 -4.73 -14.55 12.00
N LYS A 361 -5.86 -15.09 12.49
CA LYS A 361 -7.01 -14.29 12.93
C LYS A 361 -6.67 -13.28 14.03
N SER A 362 -5.75 -13.63 14.92
CA SER A 362 -5.31 -12.76 16.03
C SER A 362 -4.28 -11.71 15.59
N MET A 363 -3.59 -11.95 14.48
CA MET A 363 -2.59 -11.02 13.94
C MET A 363 -3.21 -9.98 13.00
N CYS A 364 -4.31 -10.33 12.33
CA CYS A 364 -4.99 -9.44 11.40
C CYS A 364 -5.69 -8.28 12.11
N ASP A 365 -5.52 -7.07 11.57
CA ASP A 365 -6.31 -5.92 11.97
C ASP A 365 -7.75 -6.06 11.43
N THR A 366 -8.74 -5.80 12.28
CA THR A 366 -10.15 -5.87 11.94
C THR A 366 -10.68 -4.56 11.34
N ASN A 367 -9.95 -3.46 11.52
CA ASN A 367 -10.32 -2.15 11.04
C ASN A 367 -9.91 -1.96 9.56
N LEU A 368 -10.76 -2.47 8.66
CA LEU A 368 -10.54 -2.37 7.22
C LEU A 368 -10.54 -0.92 6.69
N TYR A 369 -11.08 0.05 7.45
CA TYR A 369 -11.05 1.46 7.07
C TYR A 369 -9.63 2.02 6.94
N LEU A 370 -8.65 1.44 7.63
CA LEU A 370 -7.25 1.85 7.45
C LEU A 370 -6.81 1.71 5.98
N VAL A 371 -7.32 0.69 5.29
CA VAL A 371 -7.04 0.39 3.89
C VAL A 371 -7.94 1.20 2.97
N THR A 372 -9.26 1.18 3.18
CA THR A 372 -10.20 1.86 2.28
C THR A 372 -10.09 3.38 2.35
N ASN A 373 -9.69 3.96 3.50
CA ASN A 373 -9.38 5.39 3.58
C ASN A 373 -8.15 5.76 2.75
N CYS A 374 -7.16 4.88 2.62
CA CYS A 374 -6.02 5.11 1.72
C CYS A 374 -6.48 5.07 0.25
N MET A 375 -7.37 4.14 -0.10
CA MET A 375 -7.97 4.06 -1.44
C MET A 375 -8.82 5.30 -1.75
N GLU A 376 -9.72 5.70 -0.83
CA GLU A 376 -10.52 6.92 -0.97
C GLU A 376 -9.61 8.14 -1.14
N HIS A 377 -8.58 8.29 -0.30
CA HIS A 377 -7.63 9.39 -0.43
C HIS A 377 -6.92 9.37 -1.79
N ALA A 378 -6.50 8.21 -2.29
CA ALA A 378 -5.88 8.10 -3.61
C ALA A 378 -6.82 8.53 -4.76
N LEU A 379 -8.13 8.33 -4.59
CA LEU A 379 -9.16 8.72 -5.56
C LEU A 379 -9.58 10.18 -5.46
N THR A 380 -9.58 10.76 -4.25
CA THR A 380 -10.22 12.06 -3.96
C THR A 380 -9.22 13.19 -3.70
N ALA A 381 -7.99 12.88 -3.28
CA ALA A 381 -7.00 13.93 -3.03
C ALA A 381 -6.56 14.60 -4.34
N CYS A 382 -6.37 15.91 -4.28
CA CYS A 382 -5.72 16.67 -5.35
C CYS A 382 -4.26 16.24 -5.54
N HIS A 383 -3.59 15.88 -4.43
CA HIS A 383 -2.20 15.48 -4.39
C HIS A 383 -2.06 14.08 -3.78
N PRO A 384 -2.51 13.01 -4.47
CA PRO A 384 -2.40 11.67 -3.94
C PRO A 384 -0.93 11.23 -3.86
N ARG A 385 -0.61 10.41 -2.86
CA ARG A 385 0.66 9.71 -2.77
C ARG A 385 0.74 8.63 -3.85
N THR A 386 1.95 8.25 -4.23
CA THR A 386 2.20 7.12 -5.13
C THR A 386 2.08 5.77 -4.42
N ARG A 387 2.37 5.72 -3.12
CA ARG A 387 2.30 4.52 -2.28
C ARG A 387 1.65 4.79 -0.93
N TYR A 388 0.81 3.86 -0.49
CA TYR A 388 0.15 3.87 0.80
C TYR A 388 0.32 2.50 1.45
N SER A 389 0.86 2.47 2.67
CA SER A 389 1.12 1.22 3.38
C SER A 389 0.27 1.18 4.66
N PRO A 390 -1.03 0.87 4.55
CA PRO A 390 -1.93 0.81 5.70
C PRO A 390 -1.61 -0.40 6.60
N GLY A 391 -1.69 -0.19 7.91
CA GLY A 391 -1.28 -1.15 8.94
C GLY A 391 -0.04 -0.69 9.71
N TRP A 392 -0.01 -0.95 11.01
CA TRP A 392 1.17 -0.65 11.84
C TRP A 392 2.30 -1.64 11.54
N ASP A 393 1.94 -2.88 11.25
CA ASP A 393 2.82 -3.97 10.85
C ASP A 393 3.51 -3.67 9.51
N ALA A 394 2.75 -3.19 8.52
CA ALA A 394 3.32 -2.73 7.24
C ALA A 394 4.36 -1.62 7.46
N LYS A 395 4.01 -0.59 8.26
CA LYS A 395 4.86 0.60 8.45
C LYS A 395 6.09 0.37 9.33
N LEU A 396 5.94 -0.37 10.43
CA LEU A 396 6.96 -0.45 11.49
C LEU A 396 7.75 -1.75 11.47
N LEU A 397 7.25 -2.80 10.82
CA LEU A 397 7.90 -4.10 10.79
C LEU A 397 8.38 -4.44 9.38
N TYR A 398 7.45 -4.64 8.45
CA TYR A 398 7.76 -5.27 7.17
C TYR A 398 8.41 -4.32 6.15
N LEU A 399 7.99 -3.04 6.10
CA LEU A 399 8.67 -2.07 5.25
C LEU A 399 10.13 -1.87 5.66
N PRO A 400 10.46 -1.59 6.94
CA PRO A 400 11.85 -1.57 7.39
C PRO A 400 12.61 -2.85 7.04
N MET A 401 12.00 -4.02 7.25
CA MET A 401 12.59 -5.30 6.91
C MET A 401 12.92 -5.42 5.42
N SER A 402 12.08 -4.90 4.51
CA SER A 402 12.32 -4.92 3.07
C SER A 402 13.57 -4.13 2.61
N TYR A 403 14.11 -3.26 3.47
CA TYR A 403 15.33 -2.49 3.19
C TYR A 403 16.57 -3.03 3.92
N LEU A 404 16.41 -4.02 4.79
CA LEU A 404 17.55 -4.63 5.49
C LEU A 404 18.36 -5.54 4.53
N PRO A 405 19.66 -5.73 4.80
CA PRO A 405 20.45 -6.76 4.14
C PRO A 405 19.79 -8.14 4.22
N THR A 406 19.80 -8.88 3.10
CA THR A 406 19.16 -10.20 2.97
C THR A 406 19.51 -11.15 4.11
N LEU A 407 20.78 -11.22 4.51
CA LEU A 407 21.23 -12.08 5.61
C LEU A 407 20.47 -11.81 6.93
N LEU A 408 20.21 -10.54 7.25
CA LEU A 408 19.48 -10.18 8.47
C LEU A 408 18.01 -10.56 8.37
N VAL A 409 17.39 -10.32 7.21
CA VAL A 409 15.99 -10.67 6.95
C VAL A 409 15.79 -12.19 7.03
N ASP A 410 16.63 -12.96 6.36
CA ASP A 410 16.58 -14.42 6.36
C ASP A 410 16.77 -14.97 7.78
N THR A 411 17.72 -14.44 8.54
CA THR A 411 17.94 -14.83 9.94
C THR A 411 16.71 -14.56 10.81
N MET A 412 16.05 -13.41 10.63
CA MET A 412 14.81 -13.08 11.37
C MET A 412 13.66 -14.02 11.01
N ILE A 413 13.51 -14.39 9.73
CA ILE A 413 12.47 -15.30 9.26
C ILE A 413 12.74 -16.72 9.76
N TYR A 414 13.99 -17.19 9.68
CA TYR A 414 14.38 -18.54 10.10
C TYR A 414 14.24 -18.75 11.61
N TRP A 415 14.41 -17.71 12.43
CA TRP A 415 14.28 -17.80 13.89
C TRP A 415 12.94 -18.43 14.31
N ASN A 416 11.86 -18.15 13.59
CA ASN A 416 10.51 -18.60 13.93
C ASN A 416 9.90 -19.58 12.91
N SER A 417 10.67 -20.00 11.91
CA SER A 417 10.20 -20.91 10.87
C SER A 417 10.37 -22.37 11.30
N PRO A 418 9.39 -23.24 11.02
CA PRO A 418 9.56 -24.68 11.23
C PRO A 418 10.69 -25.20 10.33
N ARG A 419 11.45 -26.18 10.82
CA ARG A 419 12.51 -26.85 10.06
C ARG A 419 12.00 -28.17 9.49
N PRO A 420 12.27 -28.47 8.20
CA PRO A 420 12.04 -29.79 7.62
C PRO A 420 12.75 -30.90 8.41
N ALA A 421 12.22 -32.12 8.37
CA ALA A 421 12.81 -33.28 9.05
C ALA A 421 14.24 -33.59 8.60
N LYS A 422 14.55 -33.37 7.32
CA LYS A 422 15.90 -33.55 6.74
C LYS A 422 16.72 -32.25 6.64
N ALA A 423 16.42 -31.23 7.46
CA ALA A 423 17.18 -29.97 7.47
C ALA A 423 18.62 -30.15 7.99
N VAL A 424 19.57 -29.37 7.46
CA VAL A 424 21.00 -29.34 7.86
C VAL A 424 21.31 -28.17 8.78
#